data_AF-A0A935SX13-F1
#
_entry.id   AF-A0A935SX13-F1
#
_cell.length_a   1.000
_cell.length_b   1.000
_cell.length_c   1.000
_cell.angle_alpha   90.00
_cell.angle_beta   90.00
_cell.angle_gamma   90.00
#
_symmetry.space_group_name_H-M   'P 1'
#
loop_
_entity.id
_entity.type
_entity.pdbx_description
1 polymer ?
#
loop_
_entity_poly.entity_id
_entity_poly.type
_entity_poly.pdbx_seq_one_letter_code
_entity_poly.pdbx_strand_id
1 'polypeptide(L)'
;MNEPRQSQSGKSVIRNVFYGSLTWILPLSLSFIATPIIVRSLGNNDYGIYALVLGFIGYSFTFSFGRAITKYVAEYRNTPSAYKITDVISTSIVLNCVIGLAGVAAIVLLSPWLVREVFRIDPASQDKTILAMYIASAVIFVSMLNQLFSSMLQGIHRFDVYSRIYTASGFISIGGNLALALLGFGLIPLLLWNLMTLVVFGIIFAVVSKHYLPEFKLKLNISRTTIRLVTGYSAGIVGYQIVANVLLLFERGWITNRLGSESLTYYVVPMTLGMYLHGFVSSLVQVIFPLASELNEDREKLLKLYLKATKVITMIVIFIIMSVIVNEKLFLHLWIGDAFVENSSSLLIFHIITFGMLAIMTVSWQMTEGLGFPHYNFAIISVCLIISISLMFLLTGDYGNIGVGISRLAGFGTIFLSIFLVERLFFKRVQVAFWTRIFVCLGIASIAGAVTEYLITSNLPAGWLTLFVSGFSGGAVYILILWLLKFVTEDERVLFRSLLRR
;
A
#
# COMPACT_ATOMS: atom_id res chain seq x y z
N MET A 1 -21.73 -7.84 -34.19
CA MET A 1 -21.73 -9.17 -33.56
C MET A 1 -21.55 -8.96 -32.06
N ASN A 2 -22.62 -9.17 -31.29
CA ASN A 2 -22.60 -9.09 -29.84
C ASN A 2 -22.01 -10.41 -29.31
N GLU A 3 -20.75 -10.40 -28.89
CA GLU A 3 -20.26 -11.48 -28.05
C GLU A 3 -21.04 -11.46 -26.72
N PRO A 4 -21.52 -12.61 -26.22
CA PRO A 4 -22.11 -12.66 -24.90
C PRO A 4 -21.02 -12.34 -23.88
N ARG A 5 -21.19 -11.25 -23.12
CA ARG A 5 -20.38 -10.96 -21.93
C ARG A 5 -20.39 -12.22 -21.07
N GLN A 6 -19.26 -12.92 -21.00
CA GLN A 6 -19.12 -14.11 -20.16
C GLN A 6 -19.45 -13.71 -18.73
N SER A 7 -20.59 -14.17 -18.22
CA SER A 7 -20.91 -14.01 -16.81
C SER A 7 -19.86 -14.78 -16.02
N GLN A 8 -19.03 -14.05 -15.28
CA GLN A 8 -18.03 -14.68 -14.42
C GLN A 8 -18.75 -15.54 -13.39
N SER A 9 -18.66 -16.86 -13.55
CA SER A 9 -19.15 -17.82 -12.55
C SER A 9 -18.55 -17.49 -11.19
N GLY A 10 -19.34 -17.58 -10.11
CA GLY A 10 -18.85 -17.31 -8.74
C GLY A 10 -17.62 -18.14 -8.35
N LYS A 11 -17.39 -19.31 -8.96
CA LYS A 11 -16.15 -20.10 -8.80
C LYS A 11 -14.92 -19.39 -9.37
N SER A 12 -15.06 -18.67 -10.49
CA SER A 12 -13.97 -17.86 -11.07
C SER A 12 -13.64 -16.66 -10.19
N VAL A 13 -14.65 -16.02 -9.59
CA VAL A 13 -14.46 -14.88 -8.67
C VAL A 13 -13.74 -15.32 -7.40
N ILE A 14 -14.16 -16.42 -6.76
CA ILE A 14 -13.50 -16.92 -5.53
C ILE A 14 -12.07 -17.37 -5.80
N ARG A 15 -11.84 -18.08 -6.91
CA ARG A 15 -10.50 -18.50 -7.31
C ARG A 15 -9.60 -17.29 -7.59
N ASN A 16 -10.12 -16.27 -8.25
CA ASN A 16 -9.39 -15.04 -8.53
C ASN A 16 -9.13 -14.22 -7.25
N VAL A 17 -10.08 -14.18 -6.31
CA VAL A 17 -9.88 -13.59 -4.98
C VAL A 17 -8.84 -14.38 -4.20
N PHE A 18 -8.86 -15.71 -4.22
CA PHE A 18 -7.88 -16.54 -3.51
C PHE A 18 -6.46 -16.38 -4.07
N TYR A 19 -6.27 -16.48 -5.38
CA TYR A 19 -4.96 -16.25 -6.01
C TYR A 19 -4.52 -14.79 -5.91
N GLY A 20 -5.45 -13.85 -6.00
CA GLY A 20 -5.21 -12.42 -5.76
C GLY A 20 -4.71 -12.17 -4.34
N SER A 21 -5.39 -12.73 -3.33
CA SER A 21 -4.99 -12.64 -1.92
C SER A 21 -3.64 -13.34 -1.66
N LEU A 22 -3.39 -14.51 -2.25
CA LEU A 22 -2.12 -15.23 -2.10
C LEU A 22 -0.93 -14.43 -2.65
N THR A 23 -1.17 -13.62 -3.69
CA THR A 23 -0.17 -12.70 -4.27
C THR A 23 0.25 -11.60 -3.29
N TRP A 24 -0.61 -11.25 -2.32
CA TRP A 24 -0.32 -10.25 -1.28
C TRP A 24 0.14 -10.87 0.04
N ILE A 25 -0.48 -11.96 0.48
CA ILE A 25 -0.16 -12.60 1.78
C ILE A 25 1.30 -13.03 1.82
N LEU A 26 1.80 -13.66 0.75
CA LEU A 26 3.13 -14.26 0.73
C LEU A 26 4.27 -13.22 0.84
N PRO A 27 4.28 -12.12 0.06
CA PRO A 27 5.24 -11.02 0.29
C PRO A 27 5.10 -10.36 1.65
N LEU A 28 3.88 -10.18 2.16
CA LEU A 28 3.64 -9.58 3.48
C LEU A 28 4.20 -10.45 4.61
N SER A 29 3.99 -11.77 4.56
CA SER A 29 4.55 -12.72 5.53
C SER A 29 6.07 -12.75 5.49
N LEU A 30 6.67 -12.74 4.29
CA LEU A 30 8.13 -12.68 4.16
C LEU A 30 8.68 -11.36 4.70
N SER A 31 8.03 -10.24 4.41
CA SER A 31 8.45 -8.93 4.89
C SER A 31 8.30 -8.83 6.42
N PHE A 32 7.24 -9.40 6.99
CA PHE A 32 7.05 -9.50 8.44
C PHE A 32 8.19 -10.24 9.15
N ILE A 33 8.70 -11.33 8.56
CA ILE A 33 9.83 -12.09 9.09
C ILE A 33 11.16 -11.36 8.83
N ALA A 34 11.31 -10.73 7.67
CA ALA A 34 12.54 -10.05 7.29
C ALA A 34 12.80 -8.78 8.12
N THR A 35 11.77 -8.01 8.47
CA THR A 35 11.91 -6.75 9.21
C THR A 35 12.76 -6.88 10.48
N PRO A 36 12.45 -7.74 11.47
CA PRO A 36 13.25 -7.83 12.70
C PRO A 36 14.69 -8.29 12.45
N ILE A 37 14.90 -9.16 11.46
CA ILE A 37 16.25 -9.65 11.12
C ILE A 37 17.09 -8.53 10.51
N ILE A 38 16.52 -7.75 9.58
CA ILE A 38 17.20 -6.62 8.95
C ILE A 38 17.45 -5.50 9.99
N VAL A 39 16.48 -5.19 10.86
CA VAL A 39 16.66 -4.19 11.92
C VAL A 39 17.79 -4.60 12.87
N ARG A 40 17.82 -5.86 13.33
CA ARG A 40 18.88 -6.34 14.24
C ARG A 40 20.26 -6.39 13.57
N SER A 41 20.32 -6.72 12.28
CA SER A 41 21.57 -6.77 11.53
C SER A 41 22.15 -5.38 11.27
N LEU A 42 21.32 -4.42 10.83
CA LEU A 42 21.76 -3.06 10.54
C LEU A 42 21.97 -2.22 11.82
N GLY A 43 21.19 -2.50 12.86
CA GLY A 43 21.03 -1.59 14.00
C GLY A 43 20.07 -0.44 13.69
N ASN A 44 19.61 0.26 14.72
CA ASN A 44 18.52 1.23 14.58
C ASN A 44 18.89 2.47 13.75
N ASN A 45 20.12 2.97 13.87
CA ASN A 45 20.55 4.16 13.11
C ASN A 45 20.57 3.86 11.59
N ASP A 46 21.26 2.79 11.21
CA ASP A 46 21.41 2.41 9.80
C ASP A 46 20.11 1.90 9.19
N TYR A 47 19.26 1.21 9.95
CA TYR A 47 17.91 0.89 9.50
C TYR A 47 17.08 2.16 9.26
N GLY A 48 17.27 3.21 10.05
CA GLY A 48 16.58 4.48 9.88
C GLY A 48 16.97 5.15 8.57
N ILE A 49 18.27 5.21 8.29
CA ILE A 49 18.79 5.67 7.01
C ILE A 49 18.25 4.80 5.87
N TYR A 50 18.27 3.48 6.03
CA TYR A 50 17.73 2.54 5.05
C TYR A 50 16.23 2.79 4.79
N ALA A 51 15.42 3.01 5.83
CA ALA A 51 13.99 3.29 5.73
C ALA A 51 13.70 4.66 5.09
N LEU A 52 14.54 5.66 5.32
CA LEU A 52 14.48 6.95 4.63
C LEU A 52 14.72 6.77 3.13
N VAL A 53 15.79 6.06 2.76
CA VAL A 53 16.17 5.77 1.37
C VAL A 53 15.11 4.91 0.67
N LEU A 54 14.59 3.88 1.33
CA LEU A 54 13.44 3.10 0.84
C LEU A 54 12.19 3.96 0.68
N GLY A 55 12.01 4.98 1.52
CA GLY A 55 10.96 5.98 1.35
C GLY A 55 11.11 6.74 0.02
N PHE A 56 12.31 7.20 -0.30
CA PHE A 56 12.60 7.83 -1.60
C PHE A 56 12.31 6.89 -2.77
N ILE A 57 12.67 5.62 -2.66
CA ILE A 57 12.38 4.61 -3.69
C ILE A 57 10.86 4.39 -3.83
N GLY A 58 10.20 4.07 -2.72
CA GLY A 58 8.81 3.62 -2.70
C GLY A 58 7.78 4.72 -2.93
N TYR A 59 8.09 5.97 -2.58
CA TYR A 59 7.23 7.14 -2.79
C TYR A 59 7.76 8.07 -3.88
N SER A 60 8.65 7.57 -4.73
CA SER A 60 9.07 8.30 -5.92
C SER A 60 7.87 8.67 -6.79
N PHE A 61 7.94 9.82 -7.46
CA PHE A 61 6.88 10.30 -8.34
C PHE A 61 6.87 9.51 -9.65
N THR A 62 6.31 8.30 -9.64
CA THR A 62 6.15 7.50 -10.86
C THR A 62 4.96 8.04 -11.65
N PHE A 63 5.22 8.58 -12.85
CA PHE A 63 4.19 9.22 -13.68
C PHE A 63 3.19 8.25 -14.34
N SER A 64 3.05 7.01 -13.84
CA SER A 64 2.02 6.03 -14.20
C SER A 64 1.82 5.73 -15.71
N PHE A 65 2.79 6.03 -16.57
CA PHE A 65 2.70 5.82 -18.01
C PHE A 65 2.51 4.35 -18.41
N GLY A 66 2.89 3.40 -17.55
CA GLY A 66 2.60 1.98 -17.73
C GLY A 66 1.10 1.70 -17.89
N ARG A 67 0.22 2.38 -17.15
CA ARG A 67 -1.23 2.19 -17.28
C ARG A 67 -1.75 2.61 -18.65
N ALA A 68 -1.17 3.65 -19.25
CA ALA A 68 -1.49 4.06 -20.61
C ALA A 68 -1.11 2.96 -21.62
N ILE A 69 0.05 2.32 -21.45
CA ILE A 69 0.44 1.15 -22.26
C ILE A 69 -0.59 0.04 -22.11
N THR A 70 -0.92 -0.37 -20.88
CA THR A 70 -1.89 -1.45 -20.64
C THR A 70 -3.22 -1.19 -21.36
N LYS A 71 -3.74 0.04 -21.26
CA LYS A 71 -4.99 0.45 -21.92
C LYS A 71 -4.88 0.41 -23.45
N TYR A 72 -3.95 1.17 -24.02
CA TYR A 72 -3.93 1.38 -25.48
C TYR A 72 -3.38 0.16 -26.25
N VAL A 73 -2.56 -0.68 -25.63
CA VAL A 73 -2.19 -1.99 -26.19
C VAL A 73 -3.44 -2.88 -26.29
N ALA A 74 -4.23 -2.99 -25.22
CA ALA A 74 -5.46 -3.78 -25.24
C ALA A 74 -6.48 -3.25 -26.26
N GLU A 75 -6.59 -1.92 -26.39
CA GLU A 75 -7.52 -1.25 -27.31
C GLU A 75 -7.14 -1.43 -28.78
N TYR A 76 -5.86 -1.29 -29.14
CA TYR A 76 -5.46 -1.24 -30.55
C TYR A 76 -5.05 -2.58 -31.17
N ARG A 77 -4.72 -3.61 -30.37
CA ARG A 77 -4.09 -4.85 -30.87
C ARG A 77 -4.90 -5.59 -31.93
N ASN A 78 -6.23 -5.59 -31.79
CA ASN A 78 -7.15 -6.26 -32.70
C ASN A 78 -7.88 -5.28 -33.62
N THR A 79 -7.27 -4.12 -33.88
CA THR A 79 -7.86 -3.08 -34.74
C THR A 79 -6.93 -2.76 -35.91
N PRO A 80 -7.44 -2.16 -36.99
CA PRO A 80 -6.60 -1.63 -38.07
C PRO A 80 -5.57 -0.59 -37.61
N SER A 81 -5.72 -0.06 -36.38
CA SER A 81 -4.83 0.92 -35.77
C SER A 81 -3.68 0.30 -34.96
N ALA A 82 -3.37 -0.99 -35.12
CA ALA A 82 -2.29 -1.67 -34.39
C ALA A 82 -0.92 -0.96 -34.48
N TYR A 83 -0.66 -0.20 -35.55
CA TYR A 83 0.56 0.61 -35.69
C TYR A 83 0.73 1.64 -34.55
N LYS A 84 -0.36 2.14 -33.96
CA LYS A 84 -0.35 3.11 -32.85
C LYS A 84 0.23 2.54 -31.55
N ILE A 85 0.22 1.20 -31.39
CA ILE A 85 0.81 0.54 -30.23
C ILE A 85 2.29 0.90 -30.10
N THR A 86 3.02 0.87 -31.20
CA THR A 86 4.44 1.22 -31.24
C THR A 86 4.66 2.67 -30.84
N ASP A 87 3.79 3.58 -31.30
CA ASP A 87 3.91 5.00 -31.00
C ASP A 87 3.63 5.26 -29.51
N VAL A 88 2.62 4.63 -28.93
CA VAL A 88 2.29 4.75 -27.49
C VAL A 88 3.43 4.21 -26.63
N ILE A 89 3.93 3.01 -26.92
CA ILE A 89 5.01 2.40 -26.13
C ILE A 89 6.29 3.24 -26.24
N SER A 90 6.67 3.67 -27.46
CA SER A 90 7.88 4.47 -27.66
C SER A 90 7.77 5.84 -26.99
N THR A 91 6.61 6.50 -27.08
CA THR A 91 6.32 7.75 -26.37
C THR A 91 6.47 7.58 -24.86
N SER A 92 5.87 6.53 -24.30
CA SER A 92 5.99 6.23 -22.87
C SER A 92 7.42 5.96 -22.45
N ILE A 93 8.22 5.23 -23.25
CA ILE A 93 9.64 4.98 -22.97
C ILE A 93 10.44 6.29 -22.95
N VAL A 94 10.30 7.13 -23.98
CA VAL A 94 11.05 8.40 -24.03
C VAL A 94 10.63 9.34 -22.91
N LEU A 95 9.33 9.47 -22.61
CA LEU A 95 8.87 10.27 -21.48
C LEU A 95 9.43 9.76 -20.15
N ASN A 96 9.45 8.44 -19.93
CA ASN A 96 10.08 7.87 -18.73
C ASN A 96 11.59 8.09 -18.69
N CYS A 97 12.29 7.96 -19.81
CA CYS A 97 13.73 8.22 -19.85
C CYS A 97 14.02 9.68 -19.52
N VAL A 98 13.29 10.63 -20.10
CA VAL A 98 13.48 12.07 -19.82
C VAL A 98 13.19 12.39 -18.36
N ILE A 99 12.02 11.97 -17.85
CA ILE A 99 11.61 12.27 -16.47
C ILE A 99 12.48 11.51 -15.46
N GLY A 100 12.79 10.25 -15.74
CA GLY A 100 13.61 9.40 -14.90
C GLY A 100 15.05 9.91 -14.81
N LEU A 101 15.67 10.29 -15.93
CA LEU A 101 17.01 10.89 -15.92
C LEU A 101 17.02 12.26 -15.24
N ALA A 102 15.97 13.07 -15.43
CA ALA A 102 15.82 14.33 -14.69
C ALA A 102 15.70 14.07 -13.18
N GLY A 103 14.95 13.04 -12.77
CA GLY A 103 14.84 12.61 -11.37
C GLY A 103 16.17 12.10 -10.80
N VAL A 104 16.93 11.30 -11.55
CA VAL A 104 18.28 10.86 -11.17
C VAL A 104 19.20 12.07 -10.99
N ALA A 105 19.25 12.98 -11.97
CA ALA A 105 20.06 14.18 -11.87
C ALA A 105 19.67 15.03 -10.65
N ALA A 106 18.36 15.21 -10.40
CA ALA A 106 17.88 15.94 -9.24
C ALA A 106 18.32 15.27 -7.93
N ILE A 107 18.17 13.96 -7.79
CA ILE A 107 18.59 13.25 -6.57
C ILE A 107 20.10 13.33 -6.42
N VAL A 108 20.89 13.08 -7.47
CA VAL A 108 22.36 13.10 -7.39
C VAL A 108 22.89 14.47 -6.98
N LEU A 109 22.34 15.55 -7.57
CA LEU A 109 22.75 16.92 -7.27
C LEU A 109 22.28 17.38 -5.88
N LEU A 110 21.07 17.01 -5.47
CA LEU A 110 20.49 17.46 -4.20
C LEU A 110 20.90 16.60 -3.01
N SER A 111 21.35 15.35 -3.21
CA SER A 111 21.63 14.41 -2.10
C SER A 111 22.61 14.97 -1.06
N PRO A 112 23.76 15.58 -1.42
CA PRO A 112 24.67 16.14 -0.42
C PRO A 112 24.00 17.22 0.44
N TRP A 113 23.22 18.12 -0.17
CA TRP A 113 22.47 19.16 0.54
C TRP A 113 21.35 18.57 1.39
N LEU A 114 20.59 17.61 0.84
CA LEU A 114 19.52 16.93 1.57
C LEU A 114 20.07 16.22 2.81
N VAL A 115 21.15 15.46 2.68
CA VAL A 115 21.73 14.70 3.79
C VAL A 115 22.30 15.60 4.88
N ARG A 116 22.99 16.67 4.50
CA ARG A 116 23.70 17.57 5.44
C ARG A 116 22.77 18.59 6.08
N GLU A 117 21.98 19.31 5.27
CA GLU A 117 21.22 20.47 5.73
C GLU A 117 19.76 20.13 6.05
N VAL A 118 19.13 19.27 5.26
CA VAL A 118 17.70 18.97 5.38
C VAL A 118 17.44 17.82 6.35
N PHE A 119 18.15 16.70 6.23
CA PHE A 119 17.98 15.54 7.11
C PHE A 119 18.90 15.60 8.32
N ARG A 120 19.94 16.43 8.27
CA ARG A 120 20.92 16.60 9.36
C ARG A 120 21.47 15.28 9.86
N ILE A 121 21.82 14.40 8.93
CA ILE A 121 22.43 13.10 9.25
C ILE A 121 23.78 13.34 9.93
N ASP A 122 24.05 12.52 10.95
CA ASP A 122 25.32 12.54 11.69
C ASP A 122 26.52 12.46 10.73
N PRO A 123 27.58 13.28 10.94
CA PRO A 123 28.75 13.32 10.07
C PRO A 123 29.34 11.94 9.72
N ALA A 124 29.35 10.98 10.66
CA ALA A 124 29.90 9.65 10.43
C ALA A 124 29.09 8.82 9.41
N SER A 125 27.82 9.17 9.18
CA SER A 125 26.90 8.46 8.29
C SER A 125 26.58 9.23 7.00
N GLN A 126 27.10 10.44 6.80
CA GLN A 126 26.74 11.29 5.65
C GLN A 126 27.16 10.68 4.31
N ASP A 127 28.42 10.30 4.13
CA ASP A 127 28.92 9.77 2.86
C ASP A 127 28.23 8.46 2.48
N LYS A 128 28.00 7.59 3.48
CA LYS A 128 27.22 6.36 3.35
C LYS A 128 25.78 6.66 2.90
N THR A 129 25.13 7.67 3.49
CA THR A 129 23.76 8.05 3.14
C THR A 129 23.69 8.65 1.74
N ILE A 130 24.67 9.48 1.34
CA ILE A 130 24.75 10.04 0.00
C ILE A 130 24.89 8.92 -1.04
N LEU A 131 25.77 7.95 -0.80
CA LEU A 131 25.90 6.76 -1.66
C LEU A 131 24.58 5.98 -1.74
N ALA A 132 23.90 5.79 -0.61
CA ALA A 132 22.59 5.13 -0.58
C ALA A 132 21.54 5.87 -1.42
N MET A 133 21.52 7.20 -1.39
CA MET A 133 20.64 8.03 -2.22
C MET A 133 20.99 7.93 -3.72
N TYR A 134 22.26 7.82 -4.07
CA TYR A 134 22.67 7.57 -5.46
C TYR A 134 22.18 6.21 -5.96
N ILE A 135 22.33 5.16 -5.16
CA ILE A 135 21.80 3.83 -5.49
C ILE A 135 20.28 3.88 -5.61
N ALA A 136 19.58 4.58 -4.70
CA ALA A 136 18.14 4.77 -4.78
C ALA A 136 17.70 5.49 -6.06
N SER A 137 18.44 6.50 -6.52
CA SER A 137 18.14 7.17 -7.79
C SER A 137 18.18 6.20 -8.97
N ALA A 138 19.17 5.30 -9.00
CA ALA A 138 19.27 4.25 -10.01
C ALA A 138 18.13 3.23 -9.88
N VAL A 139 17.77 2.82 -8.66
CA VAL A 139 16.64 1.92 -8.41
C VAL A 139 15.34 2.53 -8.92
N ILE A 140 15.07 3.81 -8.63
CA ILE A 140 13.88 4.53 -9.11
C ILE A 140 13.85 4.51 -10.63
N PHE A 141 14.95 4.90 -11.29
CA PHE A 141 15.04 4.94 -12.75
C PHE A 141 14.76 3.58 -13.39
N VAL A 142 15.43 2.53 -12.93
CA VAL A 142 15.24 1.17 -13.47
C VAL A 142 13.82 0.68 -13.18
N SER A 143 13.23 1.03 -12.03
CA SER A 143 11.87 0.60 -11.67
C SER A 143 10.82 1.21 -12.62
N MET A 144 11.00 2.48 -13.01
CA MET A 144 10.16 3.16 -13.98
C MET A 144 10.21 2.48 -15.36
N LEU A 145 11.41 2.09 -15.81
CA LEU A 145 11.57 1.33 -17.06
C LEU A 145 10.91 -0.04 -16.99
N ASN A 146 11.11 -0.78 -15.89
CA ASN A 146 10.52 -2.10 -15.68
C ASN A 146 8.98 -2.05 -15.69
N GLN A 147 8.40 -0.97 -15.16
CA GLN A 147 6.96 -0.76 -15.17
C GLN A 147 6.40 -0.72 -16.60
N LEU A 148 7.13 -0.17 -17.58
CA LEU A 148 6.68 -0.13 -18.97
C LEU A 148 6.62 -1.51 -19.61
N PHE A 149 7.70 -2.28 -19.47
CA PHE A 149 7.78 -3.62 -20.05
C PHE A 149 6.76 -4.57 -19.42
N SER A 150 6.60 -4.52 -18.11
CA SER A 150 5.57 -5.30 -17.41
C SER A 150 4.15 -4.88 -17.84
N SER A 151 3.90 -3.60 -18.07
CA SER A 151 2.60 -3.09 -18.56
C SER A 151 2.29 -3.57 -19.98
N MET A 152 3.29 -3.79 -20.83
CA MET A 152 3.08 -4.41 -22.15
C MET A 152 2.45 -5.81 -22.00
N LEU A 153 2.98 -6.64 -21.10
CA LEU A 153 2.45 -7.99 -20.84
C LEU A 153 1.01 -7.95 -20.32
N GLN A 154 0.70 -7.00 -19.44
CA GLN A 154 -0.66 -6.79 -18.93
C GLN A 154 -1.62 -6.33 -20.05
N GLY A 155 -1.18 -5.41 -20.92
CA GLY A 155 -1.98 -4.92 -22.04
C GLY A 155 -2.30 -5.98 -23.10
N ILE A 156 -1.45 -7.00 -23.23
CA ILE A 156 -1.73 -8.18 -24.07
C ILE A 156 -2.45 -9.31 -23.31
N HIS A 157 -2.93 -9.06 -22.10
CA HIS A 157 -3.60 -10.02 -21.21
C HIS A 157 -2.76 -11.24 -20.76
N ARG A 158 -1.42 -11.17 -20.83
CA ARG A 158 -0.50 -12.22 -20.35
C ARG A 158 -0.14 -12.01 -18.87
N PHE A 159 -1.17 -11.92 -18.03
CA PHE A 159 -1.03 -11.75 -16.58
C PHE A 159 -0.34 -12.94 -15.91
N ASP A 160 -0.47 -14.14 -16.49
CA ASP A 160 0.22 -15.35 -16.05
C ASP A 160 1.74 -15.18 -16.08
N VAL A 161 2.27 -14.64 -17.18
CA VAL A 161 3.71 -14.40 -17.37
C VAL A 161 4.18 -13.27 -16.47
N TYR A 162 3.43 -12.16 -16.43
CA TYR A 162 3.71 -11.03 -15.54
C TYR A 162 3.84 -11.49 -14.09
N SER A 163 2.85 -12.21 -13.57
CA SER A 163 2.82 -12.63 -12.16
C SER A 163 3.99 -13.55 -11.83
N ARG A 164 4.37 -14.50 -12.71
CA ARG A 164 5.53 -15.38 -12.46
C ARG A 164 6.83 -14.60 -12.32
N ILE A 165 7.10 -13.67 -13.23
CA ILE A 165 8.32 -12.85 -13.22
C ILE A 165 8.32 -11.92 -12.00
N TYR A 166 7.20 -11.26 -11.74
CA TYR A 166 7.05 -10.33 -10.60
C TYR A 166 7.23 -11.06 -9.25
N THR A 167 6.56 -12.19 -9.07
CA THR A 167 6.67 -13.01 -7.85
C THR A 167 8.10 -13.52 -7.67
N ALA A 168 8.73 -14.05 -8.73
CA ALA A 168 10.13 -14.50 -8.66
C ALA A 168 11.08 -13.35 -8.27
N SER A 169 10.90 -12.15 -8.85
CA SER A 169 11.67 -10.95 -8.48
C SER A 169 11.52 -10.60 -7.01
N GLY A 170 10.29 -10.65 -6.48
CA GLY A 170 10.01 -10.36 -5.07
C GLY A 170 10.69 -11.36 -4.13
N PHE A 171 10.61 -12.65 -4.45
CA PHE A 171 11.27 -13.72 -3.67
C PHE A 171 12.80 -13.58 -3.66
N ILE A 172 13.41 -13.34 -4.83
CA ILE A 172 14.86 -13.17 -4.93
C ILE A 172 15.29 -11.89 -4.19
N SER A 173 14.55 -10.80 -4.34
CA SER A 173 14.83 -9.55 -3.62
C SER A 173 14.78 -9.75 -2.10
N ILE A 174 13.67 -10.26 -1.54
CA ILE A 174 13.56 -10.44 -0.09
C ILE A 174 14.54 -11.51 0.43
N GLY A 175 14.67 -12.63 -0.27
CA GLY A 175 15.57 -13.72 0.10
C GLY A 175 17.04 -13.30 0.14
N GLY A 176 17.51 -12.51 -0.83
CA GLY A 176 18.88 -12.01 -0.81
C GLY A 176 19.11 -10.89 0.20
N ASN A 177 18.13 -10.01 0.45
CA ASN A 177 18.23 -9.04 1.57
C ASN A 177 18.37 -9.78 2.90
N LEU A 178 17.59 -10.84 3.10
CA LEU A 178 17.66 -11.66 4.31
C LEU A 178 19.02 -12.36 4.44
N ALA A 179 19.52 -12.97 3.36
CA ALA A 179 20.81 -13.63 3.34
C ALA A 179 21.95 -12.65 3.66
N LEU A 180 21.96 -11.47 3.02
CA LEU A 180 22.97 -10.44 3.27
C LEU A 180 22.90 -9.91 4.71
N ALA A 181 21.70 -9.70 5.25
CA ALA A 181 21.52 -9.29 6.64
C ALA A 181 22.04 -10.35 7.62
N LEU A 182 21.75 -11.64 7.38
CA LEU A 182 22.24 -12.74 8.22
C LEU A 182 23.77 -12.92 8.16
N LEU A 183 24.38 -12.55 7.04
CA LEU A 183 25.84 -12.52 6.86
C LEU A 183 26.49 -11.27 7.48
N GLY A 184 25.71 -10.35 8.05
CA GLY A 184 26.21 -9.14 8.72
C GLY A 184 26.56 -7.99 7.78
N PHE A 185 26.04 -7.99 6.54
CA PHE A 185 26.25 -6.87 5.63
C PHE A 185 25.39 -5.65 6.00
N GLY A 186 25.94 -4.45 5.83
CA GLY A 186 25.26 -3.17 6.06
C GLY A 186 24.25 -2.79 4.96
N LEU A 187 23.69 -1.59 5.07
CA LEU A 187 22.58 -1.13 4.21
C LEU A 187 22.94 -1.00 2.71
N ILE A 188 24.21 -0.72 2.39
CA ILE A 188 24.66 -0.52 0.99
C ILE A 188 24.58 -1.81 0.17
N PRO A 189 25.15 -2.95 0.59
CA PRO A 189 24.93 -4.25 -0.06
C PRO A 189 23.47 -4.62 -0.27
N LEU A 190 22.58 -4.33 0.70
CA LEU A 190 21.14 -4.59 0.57
C LEU A 190 20.53 -3.73 -0.57
N LEU A 191 20.87 -2.45 -0.64
CA LEU A 191 20.41 -1.57 -1.72
C LEU A 191 20.97 -1.99 -3.09
N LEU A 192 22.24 -2.39 -3.16
CA LEU A 192 22.85 -2.90 -4.39
C LEU A 192 22.19 -4.20 -4.84
N TRP A 193 21.85 -5.10 -3.91
CA TRP A 193 21.10 -6.32 -4.20
C TRP A 193 19.73 -6.03 -4.82
N ASN A 194 19.02 -5.04 -4.25
CA ASN A 194 17.75 -4.58 -4.80
C ASN A 194 17.90 -4.03 -6.21
N LEU A 195 18.92 -3.20 -6.46
CA LEU A 195 19.23 -2.68 -7.79
C LEU A 195 19.56 -3.80 -8.77
N MET A 196 20.43 -4.74 -8.41
CA MET A 196 20.83 -5.85 -9.26
C MET A 196 19.66 -6.76 -9.61
N THR A 197 18.84 -7.12 -8.63
CA THR A 197 17.61 -7.88 -8.85
C THR A 197 16.70 -7.14 -9.83
N LEU A 198 16.50 -5.85 -9.62
CA LEU A 198 15.64 -5.03 -10.47
C LEU A 198 16.17 -4.92 -11.91
N VAL A 199 17.48 -4.78 -12.11
CA VAL A 199 18.10 -4.76 -13.44
C VAL A 199 17.93 -6.11 -14.14
N VAL A 200 18.23 -7.21 -13.47
CA VAL A 200 18.10 -8.58 -14.03
C VAL A 200 16.66 -8.86 -14.44
N PHE A 201 15.71 -8.64 -13.54
CA PHE A 201 14.29 -8.87 -13.84
C PHE A 201 13.71 -7.86 -14.84
N GLY A 202 14.26 -6.66 -14.89
CA GLY A 202 13.96 -5.67 -15.92
C GLY A 202 14.32 -6.13 -17.32
N ILE A 203 15.52 -6.70 -17.47
CA ILE A 203 15.97 -7.31 -18.73
C ILE A 203 15.06 -8.49 -19.09
N ILE A 204 14.72 -9.35 -18.13
CA ILE A 204 13.78 -10.47 -18.35
C ILE A 204 12.43 -9.94 -18.85
N PHE A 205 11.85 -8.93 -18.20
CA PHE A 205 10.62 -8.31 -18.66
C PHE A 205 10.76 -7.75 -20.08
N ALA A 206 11.84 -7.03 -20.39
CA ALA A 206 12.04 -6.47 -21.72
C ALA A 206 12.13 -7.55 -22.82
N VAL A 207 12.91 -8.61 -22.58
CA VAL A 207 13.07 -9.74 -23.51
C VAL A 207 11.75 -10.47 -23.72
N VAL A 208 11.04 -10.79 -22.63
CA VAL A 208 9.78 -11.53 -22.69
C VAL A 208 8.68 -10.68 -23.34
N SER A 209 8.60 -9.38 -23.03
CA SER A 209 7.66 -8.47 -23.69
C SER A 209 7.94 -8.34 -25.17
N LYS A 210 9.22 -8.30 -25.58
CA LYS A 210 9.59 -8.30 -27.01
C LYS A 210 9.24 -9.61 -27.71
N HIS A 211 9.34 -10.75 -27.02
CA HIS A 211 8.94 -12.05 -27.55
C HIS A 211 7.43 -12.14 -27.80
N TYR A 212 6.61 -11.65 -26.86
CA TYR A 212 5.14 -11.70 -26.98
C TYR A 212 4.53 -10.56 -27.81
N LEU A 213 5.27 -9.49 -28.05
CA LEU A 213 4.87 -8.35 -28.89
C LEU A 213 5.96 -8.05 -29.94
N PRO A 214 6.23 -8.99 -30.88
CA PRO A 214 7.33 -8.85 -31.84
C PRO A 214 7.17 -7.64 -32.77
N GLU A 215 5.93 -7.24 -33.06
CA GLU A 215 5.57 -6.07 -33.87
C GLU A 215 6.06 -4.73 -33.30
N PHE A 216 6.31 -4.66 -31.99
CA PHE A 216 6.84 -3.46 -31.36
C PHE A 216 8.28 -3.19 -31.79
N LYS A 217 8.54 -2.02 -32.37
CA LYS A 217 9.88 -1.52 -32.67
C LYS A 217 10.05 -0.13 -32.06
N LEU A 218 11.06 0.08 -31.24
CA LEU A 218 11.28 1.38 -30.62
C LEU A 218 11.49 2.46 -31.69
N LYS A 219 10.69 3.53 -31.65
CA LYS A 219 10.83 4.70 -32.51
C LYS A 219 11.11 5.93 -31.66
N LEU A 220 12.17 6.67 -31.97
CA LEU A 220 12.49 7.92 -31.26
C LEU A 220 11.64 9.12 -31.74
N ASN A 221 11.07 9.03 -32.95
CA ASN A 221 10.18 10.06 -33.46
C ASN A 221 8.79 9.93 -32.82
N ILE A 222 8.45 10.88 -31.96
CA ILE A 222 7.21 10.89 -31.18
C ILE A 222 6.34 12.07 -31.61
N SER A 223 5.07 11.80 -31.88
CA SER A 223 4.12 12.85 -32.22
C SER A 223 3.60 13.58 -30.98
N ARG A 224 3.38 14.89 -31.11
CA ARG A 224 2.72 15.71 -30.07
C ARG A 224 1.34 15.16 -29.69
N THR A 225 0.64 14.56 -30.65
CA THR A 225 -0.65 13.91 -30.45
C THR A 225 -0.52 12.71 -29.50
N THR A 226 0.48 11.86 -29.70
CA THR A 226 0.72 10.69 -28.83
C THR A 226 1.18 11.10 -27.44
N ILE A 227 2.02 12.15 -27.33
CA ILE A 227 2.40 12.72 -26.02
C ILE A 227 1.15 13.16 -25.25
N ARG A 228 0.28 13.97 -25.88
CA ARG A 228 -0.96 14.45 -25.25
C ARG A 228 -1.90 13.31 -24.85
N LEU A 229 -1.95 12.25 -25.65
CA LEU A 229 -2.74 11.06 -25.36
C LEU A 229 -2.24 10.34 -24.09
N VAL A 230 -0.93 10.07 -24.03
CA VAL A 230 -0.30 9.34 -22.91
C VAL A 230 -0.31 10.17 -21.62
N THR A 231 0.03 11.46 -21.71
CA THR A 231 0.07 12.35 -20.54
C THR A 231 -1.33 12.69 -20.04
N GLY A 232 -2.30 12.89 -20.93
CA GLY A 232 -3.69 13.18 -20.54
C GLY A 232 -4.32 12.04 -19.74
N TYR A 233 -4.05 10.79 -20.12
CA TYR A 233 -4.52 9.63 -19.35
C TYR A 233 -3.82 9.51 -17.99
N SER A 234 -2.52 9.80 -17.94
CA SER A 234 -1.72 9.60 -16.73
C SER A 234 -1.89 10.73 -15.71
N ALA A 235 -2.16 11.96 -16.17
CA ALA A 235 -2.26 13.17 -15.32
C ALA A 235 -3.35 13.06 -14.24
N GLY A 236 -4.49 12.44 -14.55
CA GLY A 236 -5.60 12.31 -13.59
C GLY A 236 -5.29 11.42 -12.38
N ILE A 237 -4.34 10.49 -12.51
CA ILE A 237 -3.92 9.55 -11.46
C ILE A 237 -2.73 10.12 -10.68
N VAL A 238 -1.82 10.79 -11.38
CA VAL A 238 -0.59 11.33 -10.80
C VAL A 238 -0.86 12.44 -9.78
N GLY A 239 -1.92 13.24 -9.96
CA GLY A 239 -2.23 14.36 -9.07
C GLY A 239 -2.32 13.99 -7.59
N TYR A 240 -3.16 13.02 -7.22
CA TYR A 240 -3.33 12.65 -5.80
C TYR A 240 -2.17 11.81 -5.27
N GLN A 241 -1.49 11.04 -6.13
CA GLN A 241 -0.31 10.28 -5.75
C GLN A 241 0.85 11.20 -5.36
N ILE A 242 1.03 12.31 -6.08
CA ILE A 242 2.02 13.32 -5.71
C ILE A 242 1.74 13.85 -4.30
N VAL A 243 0.51 14.25 -4.02
CA VAL A 243 0.13 14.79 -2.70
C VAL A 243 0.34 13.77 -1.59
N ALA A 244 -0.06 12.51 -1.81
CA ALA A 244 0.15 11.42 -0.86
C ALA A 244 1.64 11.15 -0.61
N ASN A 245 2.45 11.09 -1.68
CA ASN A 245 3.88 10.80 -1.59
C ASN A 245 4.66 11.95 -0.93
N VAL A 246 4.26 13.21 -1.17
CA VAL A 246 4.83 14.37 -0.48
C VAL A 246 4.65 14.24 1.03
N LEU A 247 3.45 13.86 1.50
CA LEU A 247 3.22 13.64 2.94
C LEU A 247 4.18 12.58 3.49
N LEU A 248 4.30 11.44 2.81
CA LEU A 248 5.09 10.30 3.27
C LEU A 248 6.61 10.55 3.26
N LEU A 249 7.09 11.33 2.28
CA LEU A 249 8.48 11.76 2.21
C LEU A 249 8.80 12.85 3.22
N PHE A 250 7.90 13.84 3.37
CA PHE A 250 8.03 14.90 4.36
C PHE A 250 8.13 14.31 5.76
N GLU A 251 7.23 13.38 6.12
CA GLU A 251 7.19 12.74 7.44
C GLU A 251 8.53 12.06 7.80
N ARG A 252 9.12 11.30 6.86
CA ARG A 252 10.41 10.63 7.08
C ARG A 252 11.56 11.61 7.20
N GLY A 253 11.62 12.60 6.31
CA GLY A 253 12.63 13.65 6.35
C GLY A 253 12.54 14.49 7.62
N TRP A 254 11.32 14.79 8.06
CA TRP A 254 11.03 15.57 9.25
C TRP A 254 11.46 14.86 10.54
N ILE A 255 11.09 13.58 10.70
CA ILE A 255 11.54 12.77 11.84
C ILE A 255 13.07 12.68 11.84
N THR A 256 13.68 12.37 10.68
CA THR A 256 15.14 12.27 10.58
C THR A 256 15.82 13.58 10.98
N ASN A 257 15.33 14.72 10.49
CA ASN A 257 15.86 16.04 10.79
C ASN A 257 15.77 16.41 12.27
N ARG A 258 14.62 16.16 12.90
CA ARG A 258 14.29 16.66 14.24
C ARG A 258 14.67 15.70 15.35
N LEU A 259 14.58 14.40 15.10
CA LEU A 259 14.66 13.34 16.10
C LEU A 259 15.76 12.31 15.79
N GLY A 260 16.40 12.42 14.62
CA GLY A 260 17.45 11.51 14.16
C GLY A 260 16.95 10.25 13.45
N SER A 261 17.87 9.58 12.76
CA SER A 261 17.61 8.34 12.00
C SER A 261 17.16 7.18 12.88
N GLU A 262 17.71 7.02 14.09
CA GLU A 262 17.26 5.99 15.03
C GLU A 262 15.78 6.16 15.40
N SER A 263 15.34 7.39 15.66
CA SER A 263 13.94 7.70 15.93
C SER A 263 13.04 7.35 14.74
N LEU A 264 13.53 7.49 13.51
CA LEU A 264 12.81 7.05 12.32
C LEU A 264 12.58 5.53 12.30
N THR A 265 13.53 4.74 12.81
CA THR A 265 13.37 3.27 12.93
C THR A 265 12.21 2.91 13.85
N TYR A 266 12.19 3.47 15.06
CA TYR A 266 11.10 3.24 16.01
C TYR A 266 9.74 3.69 15.49
N TYR A 267 9.71 4.65 14.57
CA TYR A 267 8.50 5.11 13.91
C TYR A 267 8.07 4.21 12.74
N VAL A 268 8.97 3.93 11.79
CA VAL A 268 8.61 3.25 10.54
C VAL A 268 8.34 1.76 10.74
N VAL A 269 9.07 1.09 11.64
CA VAL A 269 8.87 -0.36 11.88
C VAL A 269 7.43 -0.69 12.28
N PRO A 270 6.84 -0.11 13.35
CA PRO A 270 5.42 -0.35 13.67
C PRO A 270 4.47 0.15 12.58
N MET A 271 4.84 1.22 11.85
CA MET A 271 4.07 1.71 10.71
C MET A 271 3.91 0.65 9.61
N THR A 272 4.92 -0.22 9.40
CA THR A 272 4.84 -1.30 8.41
C THR A 272 3.69 -2.26 8.68
N LEU A 273 3.36 -2.54 9.95
CA LEU A 273 2.24 -3.41 10.32
C LEU A 273 0.90 -2.79 9.91
N GLY A 274 0.75 -1.47 10.10
CA GLY A 274 -0.41 -0.73 9.59
C GLY A 274 -0.48 -0.78 8.06
N MET A 275 0.65 -0.61 7.37
CA MET A 275 0.70 -0.73 5.91
C MET A 275 0.31 -2.14 5.42
N TYR A 276 0.72 -3.19 6.14
CA TYR A 276 0.33 -4.57 5.85
C TYR A 276 -1.17 -4.79 6.02
N LEU A 277 -1.78 -4.26 7.09
CA LEU A 277 -3.23 -4.27 7.28
C LEU A 277 -3.96 -3.60 6.10
N HIS A 278 -3.54 -2.39 5.72
CA HIS A 278 -4.15 -1.66 4.61
C HIS A 278 -3.96 -2.39 3.27
N GLY A 279 -2.78 -2.97 3.00
CA GLY A 279 -2.51 -3.74 1.80
C GLY A 279 -3.38 -5.00 1.70
N PHE A 280 -3.51 -5.73 2.81
CA PHE A 280 -4.42 -6.88 2.91
C PHE A 280 -5.86 -6.50 2.58
N VAL A 281 -6.40 -5.46 3.21
CA VAL A 281 -7.77 -4.99 2.94
C VAL A 281 -7.94 -4.51 1.50
N SER A 282 -6.97 -3.75 0.99
CA SER A 282 -7.00 -3.27 -0.40
C SER A 282 -7.11 -4.42 -1.39
N SER A 283 -6.44 -5.56 -1.14
CA SER A 283 -6.54 -6.74 -2.01
C SER A 283 -7.94 -7.33 -2.08
N LEU A 284 -8.72 -7.26 -0.99
CA LEU A 284 -10.10 -7.74 -0.92
C LEU A 284 -11.08 -6.81 -1.65
N VAL A 285 -10.77 -5.50 -1.66
CA VAL A 285 -11.66 -4.42 -2.11
C VAL A 285 -11.41 -4.03 -3.58
N GLN A 286 -10.31 -4.48 -4.21
CA GLN A 286 -10.00 -4.17 -5.61
C GLN A 286 -11.10 -4.55 -6.61
N VAL A 287 -11.93 -5.55 -6.30
CA VAL A 287 -13.08 -5.95 -7.14
C VAL A 287 -14.22 -4.94 -7.13
N ILE A 288 -14.26 -4.02 -6.17
CA ILE A 288 -15.32 -3.00 -6.07
C ILE A 288 -15.22 -2.00 -7.20
N PHE A 289 -14.02 -1.62 -7.64
CA PHE A 289 -13.83 -0.67 -8.74
C PHE A 289 -14.61 -1.06 -10.01
N PRO A 290 -14.40 -2.24 -10.63
CA PRO A 290 -15.13 -2.60 -11.84
C PRO A 290 -16.64 -2.78 -11.59
N LEU A 291 -17.04 -3.32 -10.44
CA LEU A 291 -18.46 -3.50 -10.10
C LEU A 291 -19.19 -2.16 -9.91
N ALA A 292 -18.52 -1.15 -9.35
CA ALA A 292 -19.05 0.19 -9.19
C ALA A 292 -19.32 0.85 -10.55
N SER A 293 -18.41 0.70 -11.50
CA SER A 293 -18.59 1.21 -12.86
C SER A 293 -19.76 0.54 -13.59
N GLU A 294 -19.94 -0.78 -13.43
CA GLU A 294 -21.06 -1.52 -14.02
C GLU A 294 -22.42 -1.16 -13.41
N LEU A 295 -22.45 -0.87 -12.11
CA LEU A 295 -23.67 -0.56 -11.35
C LEU A 295 -23.98 0.95 -11.28
N ASN A 296 -23.27 1.79 -12.02
CA ASN A 296 -23.43 3.25 -11.96
C ASN A 296 -24.87 3.71 -12.22
N GLU A 297 -25.59 3.02 -13.11
CA GLU A 297 -26.99 3.33 -13.43
C GLU A 297 -28.00 2.77 -12.39
N ASP A 298 -27.60 1.79 -11.57
CA ASP A 298 -28.44 1.15 -10.56
C ASP A 298 -27.98 1.52 -9.14
N ARG A 299 -28.40 2.72 -8.71
CA ARG A 299 -28.04 3.29 -7.41
C ARG A 299 -28.40 2.40 -6.22
N GLU A 300 -29.46 1.63 -6.31
CA GLU A 300 -29.89 0.76 -5.20
C GLU A 300 -28.95 -0.44 -5.05
N LYS A 301 -28.59 -1.09 -6.15
CA LYS A 301 -27.56 -2.15 -6.13
C LYS A 301 -26.20 -1.62 -5.73
N LEU A 302 -25.84 -0.41 -6.19
CA LEU A 302 -24.59 0.25 -5.82
C LEU A 302 -24.52 0.52 -4.30
N LEU A 303 -25.62 1.02 -3.72
CA LEU A 303 -25.72 1.24 -2.27
C LEU A 303 -25.61 -0.08 -1.49
N LYS A 304 -26.29 -1.13 -1.96
CA LYS A 304 -26.22 -2.47 -1.34
C LYS A 304 -24.79 -3.02 -1.38
N LEU A 305 -24.08 -2.88 -2.50
CA LEU A 305 -22.67 -3.26 -2.64
C LEU A 305 -21.79 -2.48 -1.66
N TYR A 306 -21.93 -1.15 -1.64
CA TYR A 306 -21.19 -0.26 -0.75
C TYR A 306 -21.38 -0.63 0.72
N LEU A 307 -22.63 -0.72 1.20
CA LEU A 307 -22.93 -1.03 2.60
C LEU A 307 -22.42 -2.41 3.00
N LYS A 308 -22.59 -3.41 2.14
CA LYS A 308 -22.12 -4.78 2.41
C LYS A 308 -20.60 -4.85 2.50
N ALA A 309 -19.89 -4.23 1.56
CA ALA A 309 -18.44 -4.18 1.56
C ALA A 309 -17.92 -3.43 2.80
N THR A 310 -18.41 -2.22 3.07
CA THR A 310 -18.01 -1.41 4.22
C THR A 310 -18.25 -2.17 5.52
N LYS A 311 -19.39 -2.86 5.67
CA LYS A 311 -19.70 -3.67 6.86
C LYS A 311 -18.70 -4.79 7.10
N VAL A 312 -18.40 -5.58 6.07
CA VAL A 312 -17.46 -6.72 6.18
C VAL A 312 -16.05 -6.23 6.46
N ILE A 313 -15.59 -5.20 5.74
CA ILE A 313 -14.25 -4.64 5.95
C ILE A 313 -14.12 -4.03 7.34
N THR A 314 -15.10 -3.25 7.79
CA THR A 314 -15.08 -2.66 9.14
C THR A 314 -15.06 -3.73 10.23
N MET A 315 -15.84 -4.82 10.07
CA MET A 315 -15.82 -5.96 11.00
C MET A 315 -14.42 -6.58 11.11
N ILE A 316 -13.74 -6.81 9.99
CA ILE A 316 -12.39 -7.41 9.99
C ILE A 316 -11.36 -6.43 10.59
N VAL A 317 -11.38 -5.18 10.14
CA VAL A 317 -10.41 -4.15 10.55
C VAL A 317 -10.51 -3.83 12.03
N ILE A 318 -11.73 -3.67 12.57
CA ILE A 318 -11.93 -3.34 13.98
C ILE A 318 -11.42 -4.46 14.89
N PHE A 319 -11.61 -5.73 14.51
CA PHE A 319 -11.03 -6.85 15.26
C PHE A 319 -9.49 -6.78 15.27
N ILE A 320 -8.85 -6.53 14.12
CA ILE A 320 -7.39 -6.44 14.04
C ILE A 320 -6.86 -5.26 14.86
N ILE A 321 -7.50 -4.08 14.77
CA ILE A 321 -7.15 -2.91 15.59
C ILE A 321 -7.25 -3.26 17.07
N MET A 322 -8.39 -3.83 17.49
CA MET A 322 -8.62 -4.21 18.88
C MET A 322 -7.54 -5.17 19.39
N SER A 323 -7.26 -6.24 18.65
CA SER A 323 -6.29 -7.25 19.08
C SER A 323 -4.87 -6.68 19.15
N VAL A 324 -4.49 -5.83 18.20
CA VAL A 324 -3.18 -5.13 18.25
C VAL A 324 -3.11 -4.17 19.43
N ILE A 325 -4.18 -3.44 19.77
CA ILE A 325 -4.19 -2.52 20.92
C ILE A 325 -4.02 -3.27 22.24
N VAL A 326 -4.60 -4.46 22.39
CA VAL A 326 -4.53 -5.23 23.64
C VAL A 326 -3.17 -5.95 23.80
N ASN A 327 -2.58 -6.38 22.68
CA ASN A 327 -1.36 -7.19 22.68
C ASN A 327 -0.13 -6.42 22.21
N GLU A 328 -0.17 -5.09 22.08
CA GLU A 328 0.88 -4.27 21.46
C GLU A 328 2.25 -4.50 22.10
N LYS A 329 2.31 -4.53 23.43
CA LYS A 329 3.57 -4.72 24.17
C LYS A 329 4.11 -6.14 24.03
N LEU A 330 3.25 -7.13 24.28
CA LEU A 330 3.61 -8.54 24.15
C LEU A 330 4.08 -8.85 22.71
N PHE A 331 3.35 -8.35 21.73
CA PHE A 331 3.65 -8.52 20.32
C PHE A 331 5.01 -7.89 19.97
N LEU A 332 5.27 -6.63 20.34
CA LEU A 332 6.54 -5.97 20.03
C LEU A 332 7.73 -6.65 20.72
N HIS A 333 7.56 -7.07 21.98
CA HIS A 333 8.56 -7.84 22.71
C HIS A 333 8.96 -9.12 21.94
N LEU A 334 7.96 -9.91 21.53
CA LEU A 334 8.17 -11.18 20.83
C LEU A 334 8.70 -10.99 19.41
N TRP A 335 8.23 -9.97 18.70
CA TRP A 335 8.54 -9.76 17.29
C TRP A 335 9.93 -9.17 17.08
N ILE A 336 10.30 -8.17 17.88
CA ILE A 336 11.54 -7.41 17.64
C ILE A 336 12.39 -7.18 18.89
N GLY A 337 11.78 -6.92 20.05
CA GLY A 337 12.47 -6.81 21.34
C GLY A 337 12.07 -5.58 22.18
N ASP A 338 12.59 -5.53 23.41
CA ASP A 338 12.17 -4.57 24.45
C ASP A 338 12.37 -3.09 24.09
N ALA A 339 13.42 -2.75 23.35
CA ALA A 339 13.66 -1.38 22.92
C ALA A 339 12.48 -0.80 22.10
N PHE A 340 11.77 -1.63 21.34
CA PHE A 340 10.56 -1.23 20.62
C PHE A 340 9.32 -1.22 21.52
N VAL A 341 9.27 -2.00 22.59
CA VAL A 341 8.18 -1.90 23.56
C VAL A 341 8.17 -0.50 24.18
N GLU A 342 9.35 0.01 24.56
CA GLU A 342 9.49 1.33 25.17
C GLU A 342 9.22 2.47 24.17
N ASN A 343 9.78 2.39 22.97
CA ASN A 343 9.77 3.51 22.01
C ASN A 343 8.65 3.45 20.96
N SER A 344 8.03 2.29 20.74
CA SER A 344 7.11 2.07 19.61
C SER A 344 5.71 1.58 20.00
N SER A 345 5.43 1.22 21.24
CA SER A 345 4.10 0.69 21.63
C SER A 345 2.97 1.67 21.32
N SER A 346 3.08 2.92 21.76
CA SER A 346 2.07 3.95 21.46
C SER A 346 2.01 4.29 19.97
N LEU A 347 3.16 4.26 19.27
CA LEU A 347 3.21 4.48 17.82
C LEU A 347 2.48 3.38 17.06
N LEU A 348 2.62 2.12 17.47
CA LEU A 348 1.88 1.00 16.89
C LEU A 348 0.37 1.22 17.00
N ILE A 349 -0.12 1.69 18.14
CA ILE A 349 -1.54 2.03 18.33
C ILE A 349 -1.97 3.14 17.36
N PHE A 350 -1.24 4.25 17.27
CA PHE A 350 -1.57 5.33 16.34
C PHE A 350 -1.55 4.86 14.88
N HIS A 351 -0.56 4.04 14.49
CA HIS A 351 -0.44 3.51 13.15
C HIS A 351 -1.55 2.52 12.81
N ILE A 352 -1.88 1.57 13.68
CA ILE A 352 -2.91 0.58 13.38
C ILE A 352 -4.29 1.23 13.25
N ILE A 353 -4.58 2.26 14.06
CA ILE A 353 -5.80 3.05 13.93
C ILE A 353 -5.79 3.84 12.62
N THR A 354 -4.69 4.54 12.31
CA THR A 354 -4.54 5.35 11.08
C THR A 354 -4.75 4.51 9.83
N PHE A 355 -4.04 3.39 9.70
CA PHE A 355 -4.14 2.53 8.53
C PHE A 355 -5.42 1.68 8.52
N GLY A 356 -6.01 1.40 9.68
CA GLY A 356 -7.33 0.79 9.78
C GLY A 356 -8.44 1.72 9.29
N MET A 357 -8.41 3.00 9.67
CA MET A 357 -9.30 4.03 9.11
C MET A 357 -9.14 4.13 7.59
N LEU A 358 -7.89 4.15 7.10
CA LEU A 358 -7.59 4.15 5.68
C LEU A 358 -8.17 2.92 4.97
N ALA A 359 -8.04 1.73 5.58
CA ALA A 359 -8.54 0.46 5.06
C ALA A 359 -10.07 0.41 4.95
N ILE A 360 -10.79 0.94 5.94
CA ILE A 360 -12.25 1.09 5.86
C ILE A 360 -12.64 2.05 4.74
N MET A 361 -11.91 3.16 4.62
CA MET A 361 -12.14 4.20 3.61
C MET A 361 -11.83 3.74 2.18
N THR A 362 -11.01 2.69 2.00
CA THR A 362 -10.69 2.11 0.68
C THR A 362 -11.94 1.76 -0.13
N VAL A 363 -13.04 1.35 0.51
CA VAL A 363 -14.32 1.07 -0.19
C VAL A 363 -14.87 2.34 -0.86
N SER A 364 -14.91 3.45 -0.12
CA SER A 364 -15.33 4.77 -0.61
C SER A 364 -14.37 5.31 -1.68
N TRP A 365 -13.07 5.13 -1.47
CA TRP A 365 -12.03 5.54 -2.43
C TRP A 365 -12.19 4.82 -3.78
N GLN A 366 -12.33 3.50 -3.77
CA GLN A 366 -12.51 2.72 -5.00
C GLN A 366 -13.85 3.04 -5.69
N MET A 367 -14.89 3.36 -4.91
CA MET A 367 -16.19 3.79 -5.43
C MET A 367 -16.08 5.12 -6.19
N THR A 368 -15.45 6.14 -5.59
CA THR A 368 -15.29 7.45 -6.24
C THR A 368 -14.45 7.37 -7.52
N GLU A 369 -13.42 6.50 -7.54
CA GLU A 369 -12.66 6.22 -8.76
C GLU A 369 -13.52 5.50 -9.82
N GLY A 370 -14.27 4.45 -9.43
CA GLY A 370 -15.11 3.66 -10.34
C GLY A 370 -16.26 4.47 -10.96
N LEU A 371 -16.75 5.49 -10.26
CA LEU A 371 -17.79 6.42 -10.72
C LEU A 371 -17.23 7.59 -11.54
N GLY A 372 -15.91 7.70 -11.71
CA GLY A 372 -15.28 8.73 -12.54
C GLY A 372 -15.04 10.08 -11.84
N PHE A 373 -14.99 10.11 -10.50
CA PHE A 373 -14.73 11.34 -9.74
C PHE A 373 -13.43 11.31 -8.89
N PRO A 374 -12.25 11.03 -9.48
CA PRO A 374 -10.98 10.96 -8.75
C PRO A 374 -10.52 12.32 -8.18
N HIS A 375 -11.08 13.44 -8.63
CA HIS A 375 -10.76 14.76 -8.09
C HIS A 375 -11.23 14.97 -6.65
N TYR A 376 -12.25 14.23 -6.17
CA TYR A 376 -12.60 14.24 -4.75
C TYR A 376 -11.49 13.65 -3.90
N ASN A 377 -10.92 12.52 -4.33
CA ASN A 377 -9.80 11.88 -3.65
C ASN A 377 -8.60 12.82 -3.58
N PHE A 378 -8.32 13.56 -4.66
CA PHE A 378 -7.30 14.62 -4.68
C PHE A 378 -7.56 15.72 -3.64
N ALA A 379 -8.79 16.23 -3.56
CA ALA A 379 -9.14 17.27 -2.58
C ALA A 379 -9.00 16.77 -1.14
N ILE A 380 -9.50 15.56 -0.86
CA ILE A 380 -9.47 14.95 0.47
C ILE A 380 -8.02 14.69 0.94
N ILE A 381 -7.16 14.12 0.07
CA ILE A 381 -5.75 13.90 0.43
C ILE A 381 -4.98 15.22 0.60
N SER A 382 -5.37 16.28 -0.12
CA SER A 382 -4.77 17.61 0.05
C SER A 382 -5.11 18.22 1.40
N VAL A 383 -6.35 18.09 1.86
CA VAL A 383 -6.75 18.50 3.21
C VAL A 383 -5.99 17.70 4.28
N CYS A 384 -5.86 16.38 4.09
CA CYS A 384 -5.06 15.53 4.96
C CYS A 384 -3.59 15.99 5.03
N LEU A 385 -2.97 16.28 3.89
CA LEU A 385 -1.59 16.77 3.81
C LEU A 385 -1.42 18.04 4.64
N ILE A 386 -2.30 19.03 4.43
CA ILE A 386 -2.21 20.33 5.12
C ILE A 386 -2.35 20.16 6.63
N ILE A 387 -3.34 19.39 7.08
CA ILE A 387 -3.59 19.16 8.51
C ILE A 387 -2.44 18.39 9.14
N SER A 388 -2.00 17.29 8.52
CA SER A 388 -0.91 16.47 9.06
C SER A 388 0.40 17.26 9.15
N ILE A 389 0.80 17.97 8.10
CA ILE A 389 2.05 18.74 8.13
C ILE A 389 1.97 19.87 9.16
N SER A 390 0.85 20.60 9.21
CA SER A 390 0.68 21.69 10.18
C SER A 390 0.79 21.20 11.63
N LEU A 391 0.13 20.07 11.94
CA LEU A 391 0.21 19.46 13.27
C LEU A 391 1.60 18.87 13.55
N MET A 392 2.31 18.33 12.54
CA MET A 392 3.67 17.85 12.73
C MET A 392 4.59 18.98 13.19
N PHE A 393 4.51 20.16 12.58
CA PHE A 393 5.28 21.32 13.03
C PHE A 393 4.99 21.71 14.48
N LEU A 394 3.73 21.62 14.91
CA LEU A 394 3.29 22.01 16.26
C LEU A 394 3.62 20.96 17.32
N LEU A 395 3.38 19.67 17.04
CA LEU A 395 3.41 18.61 18.04
C LEU A 395 4.75 17.88 18.15
N THR A 396 5.63 17.97 17.14
CA THR A 396 6.92 17.23 17.16
C THR A 396 7.85 17.73 18.27
N GLY A 397 7.83 19.02 18.61
CA GLY A 397 8.69 19.58 19.65
C GLY A 397 8.39 18.99 21.03
N ASP A 398 7.12 18.98 21.41
CA ASP A 398 6.69 18.56 22.76
C ASP A 398 6.51 17.04 22.89
N TYR A 399 6.12 16.36 21.81
CA TYR A 399 5.73 14.94 21.84
C TYR A 399 6.62 14.03 20.97
N GLY A 400 7.67 14.55 20.34
CA GLY A 400 8.59 13.76 19.51
C GLY A 400 7.87 12.92 18.44
N ASN A 401 8.23 11.64 18.35
CA ASN A 401 7.62 10.68 17.41
C ASN A 401 6.11 10.53 17.63
N ILE A 402 5.64 10.59 18.88
CA ILE A 402 4.21 10.48 19.20
C ILE A 402 3.45 11.67 18.60
N GLY A 403 4.03 12.88 18.67
CA GLY A 403 3.46 14.07 18.04
C GLY A 403 3.27 13.90 16.52
N VAL A 404 4.25 13.30 15.84
CA VAL A 404 4.15 12.97 14.41
C VAL A 404 3.06 11.91 14.15
N GLY A 405 2.96 10.89 15.01
CA GLY A 405 1.91 9.87 14.94
C GLY A 405 0.49 10.45 15.09
N ILE A 406 0.28 11.34 16.08
CA ILE A 406 -0.99 12.03 16.31
C ILE A 406 -1.35 12.93 15.12
N SER A 407 -0.37 13.66 14.59
CA SER A 407 -0.55 14.55 13.43
C SER A 407 -1.00 13.78 12.18
N ARG A 408 -0.41 12.60 11.96
CA ARG A 408 -0.83 11.68 10.90
C ARG A 408 -2.24 11.16 11.13
N LEU A 409 -2.54 10.67 12.34
CA LEU A 409 -3.87 10.17 12.68
C LEU A 409 -4.95 11.25 12.47
N ALA A 410 -4.68 12.50 12.85
CA ALA A 410 -5.61 13.60 12.67
C ALA A 410 -5.91 13.89 11.18
N GLY A 411 -4.86 13.95 10.34
CA GLY A 411 -5.04 14.14 8.90
C GLY A 411 -5.80 12.99 8.25
N PHE A 412 -5.42 11.75 8.50
CA PHE A 412 -6.12 10.57 7.98
C PHE A 412 -7.54 10.42 8.58
N GLY A 413 -7.78 10.94 9.78
CA GLY A 413 -9.11 11.08 10.36
C GLY A 413 -10.03 11.94 9.50
N THR A 414 -9.52 13.03 8.89
CA THR A 414 -10.32 13.83 7.95
C THR A 414 -10.67 13.07 6.68
N ILE A 415 -9.75 12.21 6.20
CA ILE A 415 -10.03 11.29 5.08
C ILE A 415 -11.15 10.32 5.47
N PHE A 416 -11.10 9.73 6.66
CA PHE A 416 -12.15 8.84 7.14
C PHE A 416 -13.52 9.53 7.21
N LEU A 417 -13.58 10.77 7.73
CA LEU A 417 -14.82 11.54 7.80
C LEU A 417 -15.41 11.88 6.42
N SER A 418 -14.59 11.91 5.36
CA SER A 418 -15.06 12.14 3.99
C SER A 418 -16.04 11.06 3.49
N ILE A 419 -16.08 9.88 4.12
CA ILE A 419 -17.05 8.83 3.82
C ILE A 419 -18.49 9.36 3.88
N PHE A 420 -18.82 10.18 4.87
CA PHE A 420 -20.16 10.75 5.01
C PHE A 420 -20.48 11.77 3.90
N LEU A 421 -19.46 12.48 3.40
CA LEU A 421 -19.60 13.36 2.25
C LEU A 421 -19.89 12.55 0.99
N VAL A 422 -19.14 11.47 0.75
CA VAL A 422 -19.36 10.55 -0.38
C VAL A 422 -20.76 9.93 -0.32
N GLU A 423 -21.22 9.49 0.85
CA GLU A 423 -22.58 8.97 1.02
C GLU A 423 -23.65 10.01 0.68
N ARG A 424 -23.47 11.25 1.13
CA ARG A 424 -24.40 12.34 0.81
C ARG A 424 -24.41 12.63 -0.69
N LEU A 425 -23.26 12.68 -1.34
CA LEU A 425 -23.13 12.96 -2.78
C LEU A 425 -23.74 11.84 -3.63
N PHE A 426 -23.31 10.60 -3.41
CA PHE A 426 -23.67 9.46 -4.27
C PHE A 426 -24.92 8.72 -3.83
N PHE A 427 -25.38 8.85 -2.58
CA PHE A 427 -26.60 8.21 -2.07
C PHE A 427 -27.65 9.18 -1.53
N LYS A 428 -27.47 10.51 -1.70
CA LYS A 428 -28.40 11.60 -1.32
C LYS A 428 -28.63 11.71 0.20
N ARG A 429 -28.11 10.78 1.00
CA ARG A 429 -28.23 10.77 2.46
C ARG A 429 -27.07 10.01 3.08
N VAL A 430 -26.70 10.43 4.28
CA VAL A 430 -25.80 9.66 5.16
C VAL A 430 -26.56 8.46 5.71
N GLN A 431 -25.92 7.29 5.73
CA GLN A 431 -26.54 6.05 6.18
C GLN A 431 -26.41 5.93 7.71
N VAL A 432 -26.99 6.88 8.45
CA VAL A 432 -26.81 7.02 9.90
C VAL A 432 -27.19 5.74 10.65
N ALA A 433 -28.35 5.14 10.34
CA ALA A 433 -28.80 3.90 10.98
C ALA A 433 -27.86 2.70 10.74
N PHE A 434 -27.15 2.69 9.61
CA PHE A 434 -26.15 1.67 9.31
C PHE A 434 -24.90 1.88 10.18
N TRP A 435 -24.37 3.10 10.23
CA TRP A 435 -23.20 3.43 11.03
C TRP A 435 -23.44 3.26 12.52
N THR A 436 -24.58 3.72 13.05
CA THR A 436 -24.91 3.53 14.47
C THR A 436 -24.96 2.05 14.85
N ARG A 437 -25.60 1.21 14.01
CA ARG A 437 -25.62 -0.24 14.22
C ARG A 437 -24.22 -0.84 14.15
N ILE A 438 -23.39 -0.43 13.20
CA ILE A 438 -21.99 -0.89 13.12
C ILE A 438 -21.21 -0.51 14.38
N PHE A 439 -21.21 0.76 14.77
CA PHE A 439 -20.45 1.22 15.93
C PHE A 439 -20.89 0.54 17.22
N VAL A 440 -22.20 0.36 17.44
CA VAL A 440 -22.72 -0.32 18.63
C VAL A 440 -22.35 -1.80 18.61
N CYS A 441 -22.66 -2.53 17.53
CA CYS A 441 -22.41 -3.97 17.49
C CYS A 441 -20.92 -4.31 17.53
N LEU A 442 -20.10 -3.61 16.73
CA LEU A 442 -18.66 -3.84 16.72
C LEU A 442 -18.02 -3.34 18.01
N GLY A 443 -18.52 -2.27 18.64
CA GLY A 443 -18.05 -1.78 19.93
C GLY A 443 -18.25 -2.81 21.04
N ILE A 444 -19.47 -3.35 21.19
CA ILE A 444 -19.77 -4.39 22.18
C ILE A 444 -18.91 -5.65 21.93
N ALA A 445 -18.82 -6.10 20.67
CA ALA A 445 -18.00 -7.25 20.32
C ALA A 445 -16.50 -7.02 20.60
N SER A 446 -15.98 -5.82 20.30
CA SER A 446 -14.58 -5.46 20.55
C SER A 446 -14.26 -5.41 22.03
N ILE A 447 -15.16 -4.88 22.87
CA ILE A 447 -14.96 -4.86 24.33
C ILE A 447 -14.90 -6.30 24.85
N ALA A 448 -15.84 -7.16 24.45
CA ALA A 448 -15.85 -8.56 24.89
C ALA A 448 -14.60 -9.33 24.42
N GLY A 449 -14.19 -9.14 23.17
CA GLY A 449 -12.94 -9.69 22.62
C GLY A 449 -11.72 -9.18 23.38
N ALA A 450 -11.61 -7.87 23.59
CA ALA A 450 -10.49 -7.24 24.28
C ALA A 450 -10.34 -7.72 25.72
N VAL A 451 -11.45 -7.83 26.46
CA VAL A 451 -11.45 -8.38 27.82
C VAL A 451 -10.95 -9.83 27.81
N THR A 452 -11.38 -10.63 26.84
CA THR A 452 -10.93 -12.03 26.70
C THR A 452 -9.43 -12.10 26.44
N GLU A 453 -8.93 -11.31 25.48
CA GLU A 453 -7.50 -11.24 25.15
C GLU A 453 -6.66 -10.79 26.34
N TYR A 454 -7.09 -9.72 27.01
CA TYR A 454 -6.42 -9.17 28.19
C TYR A 454 -6.35 -10.19 29.35
N LEU A 455 -7.45 -10.90 29.61
CA LEU A 455 -7.48 -11.95 30.64
C LEU A 455 -6.51 -13.09 30.30
N ILE A 456 -6.41 -13.49 29.04
CA ILE A 456 -5.47 -14.54 28.63
C ILE A 456 -4.03 -14.06 28.78
N THR A 457 -3.71 -12.87 28.28
CA THR A 457 -2.34 -12.33 28.31
C THR A 457 -1.85 -11.99 29.72
N SER A 458 -2.76 -11.68 30.64
CA SER A 458 -2.40 -11.38 32.05
C SER A 458 -2.19 -12.64 32.90
N ASN A 459 -2.78 -13.78 32.51
CA ASN A 459 -2.72 -15.02 33.28
C ASN A 459 -1.76 -16.07 32.71
N LEU A 460 -1.37 -15.96 31.44
CA LEU A 460 -0.43 -16.88 30.80
C LEU A 460 0.99 -16.28 30.68
N PRO A 461 2.04 -17.12 30.66
CA PRO A 461 3.40 -16.65 30.43
C PRO A 461 3.56 -15.91 29.10
N ALA A 462 4.40 -14.87 29.06
CA ALA A 462 4.69 -14.15 27.82
C ALA A 462 5.32 -15.10 26.78
N GLY A 463 4.70 -15.21 25.61
CA GLY A 463 5.15 -16.12 24.56
C GLY A 463 4.24 -16.11 23.33
N TRP A 464 4.74 -16.65 22.22
CA TRP A 464 3.98 -16.79 20.98
C TRP A 464 2.68 -17.59 21.18
N LEU A 465 2.73 -18.64 22.00
CA LEU A 465 1.54 -19.43 22.33
C LEU A 465 0.44 -18.57 22.97
N THR A 466 0.80 -17.74 23.96
CA THR A 466 -0.13 -16.83 24.63
C THR A 466 -0.72 -15.81 23.68
N LEU A 467 0.10 -15.25 22.79
CA LEU A 467 -0.36 -14.32 21.76
C LEU A 467 -1.38 -14.99 20.81
N PHE A 468 -1.08 -16.22 20.34
CA PHE A 468 -1.99 -16.95 19.44
C PHE A 468 -3.28 -17.38 20.13
N VAL A 469 -3.21 -17.88 21.37
CA VAL A 469 -4.38 -18.29 22.15
C VAL A 469 -5.25 -17.07 22.49
N SER A 470 -4.62 -15.96 22.88
CA SER A 470 -5.29 -14.67 23.11
C SER A 470 -6.07 -14.26 21.87
N GLY A 471 -5.40 -14.04 20.74
CA GLY A 471 -6.05 -13.58 19.51
C GLY A 471 -7.12 -14.55 18.98
N PHE A 472 -6.91 -15.87 19.08
CA PHE A 472 -7.91 -16.85 18.65
C PHE A 472 -9.16 -16.82 19.53
N SER A 473 -9.00 -16.83 20.86
CA SER A 473 -10.12 -16.78 21.80
C SER A 473 -10.85 -15.42 21.73
N GLY A 474 -10.11 -14.32 21.63
CA GLY A 474 -10.67 -12.98 21.41
C GLY A 474 -11.50 -12.91 20.13
N GLY A 475 -10.98 -13.46 19.03
CA GLY A 475 -11.69 -13.56 17.76
C GLY A 475 -12.93 -14.44 17.81
N ALA A 476 -12.87 -15.57 18.52
CA ALA A 476 -14.02 -16.45 18.73
C ALA A 476 -15.13 -15.75 19.51
N VAL A 477 -14.79 -15.05 20.60
CA VAL A 477 -15.75 -14.26 21.39
C VAL A 477 -16.31 -13.09 20.57
N TYR A 478 -15.46 -12.38 19.83
CA TYR A 478 -15.86 -11.30 18.94
C TYR A 478 -16.92 -11.77 17.93
N ILE A 479 -16.67 -12.89 17.24
CA ILE A 479 -17.60 -13.47 16.27
C ILE A 479 -18.88 -13.95 16.96
N LEU A 480 -18.79 -14.59 18.14
CA LEU A 480 -19.94 -15.05 18.90
C LEU A 480 -20.87 -13.89 19.28
N ILE A 481 -20.32 -12.79 19.80
CA ILE A 481 -21.10 -11.60 20.16
C ILE A 481 -21.77 -11.01 18.92
N LEU A 482 -21.07 -10.90 17.79
CA LEU A 482 -21.68 -10.44 16.54
C LEU A 482 -22.79 -11.37 16.04
N TRP A 483 -22.64 -12.67 16.24
CA TRP A 483 -23.68 -13.65 15.91
C TRP A 483 -24.92 -13.47 16.81
N LEU A 484 -24.74 -13.29 18.12
CA LEU A 484 -25.81 -13.03 19.09
C LEU A 484 -26.54 -11.71 18.81
N LEU A 485 -25.81 -10.66 18.43
CA LEU A 485 -26.37 -9.36 18.03
C LEU A 485 -27.04 -9.38 16.65
N LYS A 486 -27.13 -10.56 15.99
CA LYS A 486 -27.67 -10.73 14.64
C LYS A 486 -27.03 -9.76 13.65
N PHE A 487 -25.72 -9.52 13.80
CA PHE A 487 -24.98 -8.60 12.94
C PHE A 487 -24.86 -9.16 11.52
N VAL A 488 -24.57 -10.46 11.40
CA VAL A 488 -24.52 -11.17 10.10
C VAL A 488 -25.93 -11.61 9.70
N THR A 489 -26.42 -11.13 8.54
CA THR A 489 -27.77 -11.44 8.02
C THR A 489 -27.87 -12.87 7.49
N GLU A 490 -29.08 -13.42 7.36
CA GLU A 490 -29.26 -14.78 6.80
C GLU A 490 -28.70 -14.92 5.38
N ASP A 491 -28.85 -13.90 4.54
CA ASP A 491 -28.25 -13.90 3.19
C ASP A 491 -26.71 -13.95 3.23
N GLU A 492 -26.10 -13.29 4.20
CA GLU A 492 -24.65 -13.36 4.44
C GLU A 492 -24.26 -14.74 4.98
N ARG A 493 -25.07 -15.34 5.88
CA ARG A 493 -24.84 -16.70 6.43
C ARG A 493 -24.93 -17.76 5.34
N VAL A 494 -25.90 -17.65 4.42
CA VAL A 494 -26.05 -18.55 3.27
C VAL A 494 -24.83 -18.41 2.35
N LEU A 495 -24.36 -17.19 2.11
CA LEU A 495 -23.13 -16.94 1.35
C LEU A 495 -21.92 -17.61 2.03
N PHE A 496 -21.69 -17.40 3.33
CA PHE A 496 -20.60 -18.03 4.08
C PHE A 496 -20.69 -19.56 4.08
N ARG A 497 -21.88 -20.14 4.26
CA ARG A 497 -22.09 -21.60 4.18
C ARG A 497 -21.84 -22.14 2.78
N SER A 498 -22.17 -21.39 1.73
CA SER A 498 -21.89 -21.77 0.34
C SER A 498 -20.40 -21.72 -0.01
N LEU A 499 -19.63 -20.89 0.70
CA LEU A 499 -18.16 -20.81 0.61
C LEU A 499 -17.45 -21.94 1.35
N LEU A 500 -18.02 -22.45 2.45
CA LEU A 500 -17.45 -23.56 3.23
C LEU A 500 -17.84 -24.96 2.72
N ARG A 501 -18.93 -25.06 1.94
CA ARG A 501 -19.44 -26.32 1.36
C ARG A 501 -18.97 -26.56 -0.08
N ARG A 502 -18.12 -25.69 -0.64
CA ARG A 502 -17.58 -25.77 -2.00
C ARG A 502 -16.07 -25.65 -1.95
#